data_AF-U3G806-F1
#
_entry.id   AF-U3G806-F1
#
_cell.length_a   1.000
_cell.length_b   1.000
_cell.length_c   1.000
_cell.angle_alpha   90.00
_cell.angle_beta   90.00
_cell.angle_gamma   90.00
#
_symmetry.space_group_name_H-M   'P 1'
#
loop_
_entity.id
_entity.type
_entity.pdbx_description
1 polymer ?
#
loop_
_entity_poly.entity_id
_entity_poly.type
_entity_poly.pdbx_seq_one_letter_code
_entity_poly.pdbx_strand_id
1 'polypeptide(L)'
;MPAKGRHAQYRRGAPLTPSNFSSTIIELIMQNSYQAHRPSFAFVAASWAALLAGFLAFLVGLFNANMQLNERGYYFTVLVYGLFAAVSVQKSVRDRLEGIPVTGIYYGLSWVSVLLAVLLLCVGLFNATLALSEKGFYGMSFALALFGAIAVQKNTRDIQAAQPLVIDPALVQHVPDASAFARQDD
;
A
#
# COMPACT_ATOMS: atom_id res chain seq x y z
N MET A 1 -16.87 -1.60 34.98
CA MET A 1 -17.77 -1.35 33.83
C MET A 1 -17.02 -1.68 32.54
N PRO A 2 -17.25 -2.83 31.87
CA PRO A 2 -16.64 -3.09 30.56
C PRO A 2 -17.64 -2.87 29.42
N ALA A 3 -17.17 -2.21 28.36
CA ALA A 3 -17.93 -1.89 27.16
C ALA A 3 -18.27 -3.17 26.38
N LYS A 4 -19.57 -3.39 26.17
CA LYS A 4 -20.12 -4.46 25.32
C LYS A 4 -19.65 -4.30 23.88
N GLY A 5 -18.99 -5.34 23.36
CA GLY A 5 -18.64 -5.47 21.95
C GLY A 5 -19.88 -5.39 21.08
N ARG A 6 -19.90 -4.45 20.14
CA ARG A 6 -20.88 -4.41 19.05
C ARG A 6 -20.51 -5.48 18.04
N HIS A 7 -21.10 -6.66 18.19
CA HIS A 7 -21.25 -7.59 17.08
C HIS A 7 -22.00 -6.86 15.97
N ALA A 8 -21.35 -6.66 14.82
CA ALA A 8 -22.03 -6.26 13.60
C ALA A 8 -23.07 -7.35 13.29
N GLN A 9 -24.33 -7.08 13.61
CA GLN A 9 -25.42 -7.91 13.15
C GLN A 9 -25.42 -7.84 11.63
N TYR A 10 -25.09 -8.95 10.98
CA TYR A 10 -25.31 -9.13 9.56
C TYR A 10 -26.81 -9.00 9.33
N ARG A 11 -27.26 -7.82 8.93
CA ARG A 11 -28.66 -7.52 8.65
C ARG A 11 -29.06 -8.46 7.52
N ARG A 12 -29.81 -9.52 7.85
CA ARG A 12 -30.34 -10.46 6.86
C ARG A 12 -31.14 -9.62 5.87
N GLY A 13 -30.63 -9.45 4.66
CA GLY A 13 -31.33 -8.72 3.60
C GLY A 13 -32.72 -9.30 3.38
N ALA A 14 -33.63 -8.51 2.80
CA ALA A 14 -34.95 -9.02 2.42
C ALA A 14 -34.78 -10.29 1.57
N PRO A 15 -35.67 -11.31 1.70
CA PRO A 15 -35.64 -12.49 0.85
C PRO A 15 -35.63 -12.10 -0.62
N LEU A 16 -34.84 -12.80 -1.44
CA LEU A 16 -34.84 -12.61 -2.89
C LEU A 16 -36.22 -12.99 -3.44
N THR A 17 -36.96 -12.00 -3.92
CA THR A 17 -38.22 -12.16 -4.65
C THR A 17 -38.03 -11.67 -6.08
N PRO A 18 -38.82 -12.17 -7.06
CA PRO A 18 -38.73 -11.71 -8.45
C PRO A 18 -38.86 -10.18 -8.60
N SER A 19 -39.63 -9.54 -7.70
CA SER A 19 -39.85 -8.09 -7.67
C SER A 19 -38.70 -7.26 -7.10
N ASN A 20 -37.79 -7.84 -6.31
CA ASN A 20 -36.66 -7.13 -5.69
C ASN A 20 -35.29 -7.72 -6.10
N PHE A 21 -35.27 -8.69 -7.02
CA PHE A 21 -34.06 -9.42 -7.40
C PHE A 21 -32.99 -8.48 -7.95
N SER A 22 -33.34 -7.62 -8.91
CA SER A 22 -32.39 -6.69 -9.53
C SER A 22 -31.82 -5.69 -8.51
N SER A 23 -32.66 -5.10 -7.66
CA SER A 23 -32.21 -4.16 -6.62
C SER A 23 -31.40 -4.82 -5.51
N THR A 24 -31.74 -6.05 -5.11
CA THR A 24 -31.02 -6.79 -4.07
C THR A 24 -29.68 -7.32 -4.57
N ILE A 25 -29.59 -7.76 -5.83
CA ILE A 25 -28.32 -8.15 -6.46
C ILE A 25 -27.43 -6.92 -6.64
N ILE A 26 -27.98 -5.78 -7.05
CA ILE A 26 -27.25 -4.50 -7.08
C ILE A 26 -26.80 -4.11 -5.67
N GLU A 27 -27.64 -4.21 -4.65
CA GLU A 27 -27.25 -3.95 -3.25
C GLU A 27 -26.18 -4.93 -2.76
N LEU A 28 -26.23 -6.21 -3.13
CA LEU A 28 -25.27 -7.22 -2.72
C LEU A 28 -23.90 -6.98 -3.40
N ILE A 29 -23.92 -6.64 -4.68
CA ILE A 29 -22.73 -6.25 -5.46
C ILE A 29 -22.13 -4.95 -4.91
N MET A 30 -22.97 -3.98 -4.53
CA MET A 30 -22.56 -2.73 -3.89
C MET A 30 -22.08 -2.94 -2.45
N GLN A 31 -22.71 -3.80 -1.65
CA GLN A 31 -22.30 -4.06 -0.27
C GLN A 31 -20.95 -4.79 -0.20
N ASN A 32 -20.70 -5.74 -1.10
CA ASN A 32 -19.45 -6.49 -1.12
C ASN A 32 -18.24 -5.64 -1.57
N SER A 33 -18.47 -4.53 -2.27
CA SER A 33 -17.41 -3.63 -2.75
C SER A 33 -17.07 -2.47 -1.78
N TYR A 34 -17.83 -2.28 -0.70
CA TYR A 34 -17.82 -1.05 0.12
C TYR A 34 -17.18 -1.16 1.52
N GLN A 35 -16.15 -1.99 1.72
CA GLN A 35 -15.37 -1.98 2.97
C GLN A 35 -13.89 -1.61 2.78
N ALA A 36 -13.56 -0.84 1.73
CA ALA A 36 -12.28 -0.14 1.66
C ALA A 36 -12.35 1.12 2.55
N HIS A 37 -11.84 1.03 3.79
CA HIS A 37 -11.71 2.19 4.66
C HIS A 37 -10.69 3.17 4.06
N ARG A 38 -11.18 4.23 3.42
CA ARG A 38 -10.33 5.30 2.87
C ARG A 38 -9.46 5.89 3.99
N PRO A 39 -8.14 6.05 3.78
CA PRO A 39 -7.26 6.61 4.80
C PRO A 39 -7.65 8.06 5.10
N SER A 40 -7.47 8.48 6.36
CA SER A 40 -7.76 9.86 6.77
C SER A 40 -6.74 10.81 6.14
N PHE A 41 -7.18 12.04 5.85
CA PHE A 41 -6.29 13.08 5.32
C PHE A 41 -5.05 13.30 6.21
N ALA A 42 -5.22 13.29 7.53
CA ALA A 42 -4.13 13.42 8.49
C ALA A 42 -3.09 12.29 8.34
N PHE A 43 -3.54 11.05 8.15
CA PHE A 43 -2.63 9.91 7.98
C PHE A 43 -1.88 9.95 6.63
N VAL A 44 -2.58 10.38 5.56
CA VAL A 44 -1.95 10.61 4.25
C VAL A 44 -0.87 11.68 4.36
N ALA A 45 -1.18 12.84 4.95
CA ALA A 45 -0.23 13.93 5.14
C ALA A 45 0.96 13.51 6.01
N ALA A 46 0.72 12.80 7.11
CA ALA A 46 1.78 12.29 7.98
C ALA A 46 2.72 11.31 7.25
N SER A 47 2.18 10.44 6.40
CA SER A 47 3.00 9.48 5.63
C SER A 47 3.92 10.18 4.63
N TRP A 48 3.41 11.20 3.91
CA TRP A 48 4.21 12.02 3.00
C TRP A 48 5.24 12.85 3.76
N ALA A 49 4.87 13.44 4.89
CA ALA A 49 5.79 14.17 5.74
C ALA A 49 6.94 13.27 6.24
N ALA A 50 6.64 12.04 6.67
CA ALA A 50 7.66 11.07 7.08
C ALA A 50 8.60 10.71 5.93
N LEU A 51 8.07 10.40 4.74
CA LEU A 51 8.87 10.09 3.56
C LEU A 51 9.80 11.26 3.21
N LEU A 52 9.25 12.47 3.08
CA LEU A 52 10.01 13.64 2.69
C LEU A 52 11.02 14.04 3.77
N ALA A 53 10.65 13.99 5.05
CA ALA A 53 11.56 14.28 6.14
C ALA A 53 12.74 13.30 6.16
N GLY A 54 12.48 12.00 6.06
CA GLY A 54 13.55 10.99 6.03
C GLY A 54 14.44 11.14 4.79
N PHE A 55 13.84 11.27 3.62
CA PHE A 55 14.58 11.39 2.36
C PHE A 55 15.43 12.67 2.31
N LEU A 56 14.83 13.83 2.59
CA LEU A 56 15.52 15.10 2.55
C LEU A 56 16.57 15.22 3.66
N ALA A 57 16.28 14.74 4.87
CA ALA A 57 17.28 14.70 5.94
C ALA A 57 18.51 13.89 5.52
N PHE A 58 18.32 12.72 4.93
CA PHE A 58 19.42 11.89 4.43
C PHE A 58 20.25 12.63 3.37
N LEU A 59 19.60 13.29 2.39
CA LEU A 59 20.28 14.06 1.36
C LEU A 59 21.03 15.28 1.91
N VAL A 60 20.44 16.00 2.86
CA VAL A 60 21.10 17.11 3.56
C VAL A 60 22.32 16.61 4.32
N GLY A 61 22.22 15.44 4.97
CA GLY A 61 23.37 14.76 5.57
C GLY A 61 24.49 14.54 4.55
N LEU A 62 24.17 13.94 3.40
CA LEU A 62 25.17 13.65 2.35
C LEU A 62 25.83 14.91 1.79
N PHE A 63 25.06 15.99 1.65
CA PHE A 63 25.58 17.25 1.15
C PHE A 63 26.60 17.87 2.12
N ASN A 64 26.34 17.77 3.43
CA ASN A 64 27.17 18.38 4.47
C ASN A 64 28.33 17.48 4.93
N ALA A 65 28.23 16.15 4.77
CA ALA A 65 29.23 15.22 5.27
C ALA A 65 30.57 15.36 4.52
N ASN A 66 31.67 15.33 5.27
CA ASN A 66 33.02 15.35 4.70
C ASN A 66 33.40 13.94 4.19
N MET A 67 32.86 13.60 3.02
CA MET A 67 33.03 12.32 2.33
C MET A 67 33.47 12.55 0.89
N GLN A 68 34.15 11.56 0.31
CA GLN A 68 34.44 11.56 -1.11
C GLN A 68 33.15 11.40 -1.95
N LEU A 69 33.18 11.86 -3.20
CA LEU A 69 31.99 11.87 -4.06
C LEU A 69 31.43 10.47 -4.33
N ASN A 70 32.30 9.47 -4.50
CA ASN A 70 31.94 8.06 -4.64
C ASN A 70 31.25 7.50 -3.39
N GLU A 71 31.68 7.89 -2.19
CA GLU A 71 31.02 7.49 -0.93
C GLU A 71 29.63 8.12 -0.82
N ARG A 72 29.49 9.41 -1.17
CA ARG A 72 28.18 10.07 -1.22
C ARG A 72 27.24 9.38 -2.23
N GLY A 73 27.77 9.04 -3.40
CA GLY A 73 27.06 8.31 -4.43
C GLY A 73 26.61 6.91 -3.99
N TYR A 74 27.45 6.20 -3.24
CA TYR A 74 27.12 4.92 -2.62
C TYR A 74 25.90 5.03 -1.71
N TYR A 75 25.93 5.94 -0.73
CA TYR A 75 24.81 6.11 0.21
C TYR A 75 23.54 6.64 -0.46
N PHE A 76 23.66 7.54 -1.42
CA PHE A 76 22.52 8.00 -2.23
C PHE A 76 21.87 6.84 -2.98
N THR A 77 22.68 5.99 -3.62
CA THR A 77 22.20 4.82 -4.35
C THR A 77 21.52 3.85 -3.40
N VAL A 78 22.11 3.58 -2.23
CA VAL A 78 21.51 2.73 -1.19
C VAL A 78 20.15 3.28 -0.73
N LEU A 79 20.03 4.60 -0.52
CA LEU A 79 18.76 5.24 -0.18
C LEU A 79 17.69 4.97 -1.25
N VAL A 80 17.94 5.36 -2.50
CA VAL A 80 16.95 5.26 -3.57
C VAL A 80 16.63 3.80 -3.91
N TYR A 81 17.64 2.94 -3.95
CA TYR A 81 17.47 1.51 -4.15
C TYR A 81 16.65 0.86 -3.03
N GLY A 82 16.92 1.22 -1.77
CA GLY A 82 16.15 0.75 -0.61
C GLY A 82 14.67 1.14 -0.70
N LEU A 83 14.37 2.39 -1.04
CA LEU A 83 12.99 2.85 -1.24
C LEU A 83 12.28 2.07 -2.36
N PHE A 84 12.94 1.90 -3.51
CA PHE A 84 12.41 1.12 -4.62
C PHE A 84 12.17 -0.35 -4.24
N ALA A 85 13.13 -0.98 -3.56
CA ALA A 85 13.03 -2.36 -3.13
C ALA A 85 11.89 -2.57 -2.13
N ALA A 86 11.71 -1.64 -1.17
CA ALA A 86 10.64 -1.71 -0.19
C ALA A 86 9.25 -1.58 -0.83
N VAL A 87 9.10 -0.67 -1.78
CA VAL A 87 7.86 -0.52 -2.56
C VAL A 87 7.57 -1.76 -3.41
N SER A 88 8.62 -2.36 -3.98
CA SER A 88 8.53 -3.56 -4.83
C SER A 88 8.14 -4.81 -4.03
N VAL A 89 8.74 -5.03 -2.84
CA VAL A 89 8.37 -6.17 -2.01
C VAL A 89 6.95 -6.04 -1.48
N GLN A 90 6.51 -4.84 -1.12
CA GLN A 90 5.14 -4.62 -0.66
C GLN A 90 4.12 -4.85 -1.74
N LYS A 91 4.39 -4.33 -2.94
CA LYS A 91 3.56 -4.62 -4.11
C LYS A 91 3.48 -6.12 -4.36
N SER A 92 4.62 -6.81 -4.35
CA SER A 92 4.66 -8.27 -4.61
C SER A 92 3.91 -9.08 -3.55
N VAL A 93 4.07 -8.76 -2.26
CA VAL A 93 3.33 -9.43 -1.17
C VAL A 93 1.84 -9.22 -1.34
N ARG A 94 1.43 -7.97 -1.57
CA ARG A 94 0.02 -7.59 -1.77
C ARG A 94 -0.57 -8.30 -2.97
N ASP A 95 0.08 -8.23 -4.13
CA ASP A 95 -0.42 -8.82 -5.37
C ASP A 95 -0.70 -10.32 -5.18
N ARG A 96 0.18 -11.03 -4.47
CA ARG A 96 -0.07 -12.44 -4.12
C ARG A 96 -1.25 -12.66 -3.18
N LEU A 97 -1.47 -11.76 -2.21
CA LEU A 97 -2.63 -11.81 -1.31
C LEU A 97 -3.95 -11.51 -2.05
N GLU A 98 -3.89 -10.72 -3.12
CA GLU A 98 -5.04 -10.37 -3.97
C GLU A 98 -5.25 -11.35 -5.14
N GLY A 99 -4.46 -12.41 -5.22
CA GLY A 99 -4.54 -13.40 -6.30
C GLY A 99 -3.98 -12.92 -7.64
N ILE A 100 -3.31 -11.77 -7.69
CA ILE A 100 -2.60 -11.26 -8.87
C ILE A 100 -1.31 -12.08 -9.03
N PRO A 101 -1.05 -12.66 -10.21
CA PRO A 101 0.11 -13.51 -10.40
C PRO A 101 1.43 -12.73 -10.27
N VAL A 102 2.28 -13.18 -9.35
CA VAL A 102 3.66 -12.69 -9.17
C VAL A 102 4.59 -13.89 -9.28
N THR A 103 5.62 -13.78 -10.12
CA THR A 103 6.60 -14.87 -10.27
C THR A 103 7.40 -15.06 -9.00
N GLY A 104 7.72 -16.32 -8.67
CA GLY A 104 8.53 -16.64 -7.48
C GLY A 104 9.89 -15.95 -7.50
N ILE A 105 10.50 -15.81 -8.69
CA ILE A 105 11.78 -15.13 -8.88
C ILE A 105 11.67 -13.64 -8.53
N TYR A 106 10.65 -12.92 -9.02
CA TYR A 106 10.49 -11.49 -8.72
C TYR A 106 10.18 -11.26 -7.23
N TYR A 107 9.36 -12.11 -6.63
CA TYR A 107 9.09 -12.08 -5.19
C TYR A 107 10.36 -12.28 -4.36
N GLY A 108 11.17 -13.29 -4.71
CA GLY A 108 12.45 -13.56 -4.06
C GLY A 108 13.45 -12.40 -4.22
N LEU A 109 13.61 -11.88 -5.45
CA LEU A 109 14.49 -10.74 -5.72
C LEU A 109 14.07 -9.49 -4.98
N SER A 110 12.78 -9.23 -4.83
CA SER A 110 12.28 -8.08 -4.08
C SER A 110 12.67 -8.16 -2.59
N TRP A 111 12.52 -9.32 -1.97
CA TRP A 111 12.95 -9.54 -0.58
C TRP A 111 14.47 -9.41 -0.42
N VAL A 112 15.23 -10.07 -1.29
CA VAL A 112 16.70 -9.99 -1.29
C VAL A 112 17.16 -8.54 -1.46
N SER A 113 16.53 -7.77 -2.35
CA SER A 113 16.87 -6.38 -2.61
C SER A 113 16.70 -5.49 -1.36
N VAL A 114 15.61 -5.66 -0.61
CA VAL A 114 15.40 -4.92 0.65
C VAL A 114 16.45 -5.27 1.69
N LEU A 115 16.72 -6.56 1.87
CA LEU A 115 17.74 -7.03 2.82
C LEU A 115 19.13 -6.52 2.43
N LEU A 116 19.44 -6.52 1.13
CA LEU A 116 20.71 -6.02 0.61
C LEU A 116 20.86 -4.52 0.82
N ALA A 117 19.81 -3.71 0.58
CA ALA A 117 19.86 -2.28 0.84
C ALA A 117 20.12 -1.96 2.32
N VAL A 118 19.45 -2.67 3.24
CA VAL A 118 19.67 -2.52 4.69
C VAL A 118 21.09 -2.97 5.07
N LEU A 119 21.54 -4.12 4.54
CA LEU A 119 22.87 -4.64 4.82
C LEU A 119 23.97 -3.68 4.33
N LEU A 120 23.85 -3.18 3.10
CA LEU A 120 24.78 -2.22 2.53
C LEU A 120 24.83 -0.93 3.36
N LEU A 121 23.68 -0.40 3.81
CA LEU A 121 23.68 0.75 4.70
C LEU A 121 24.42 0.44 6.01
N CYS A 122 24.13 -0.68 6.66
CA CYS A 122 24.77 -1.07 7.91
C CYS A 122 26.29 -1.23 7.75
N VAL A 123 26.74 -1.96 6.73
CA VAL A 123 28.17 -2.18 6.45
C VAL A 123 28.85 -0.87 6.07
N GLY A 124 28.24 -0.06 5.22
CA GLY A 124 28.75 1.26 4.86
C GLY A 124 28.96 2.12 6.09
N LEU A 125 27.92 2.31 6.91
CA LEU A 125 27.99 3.14 8.11
C LEU A 125 28.97 2.58 9.15
N PHE A 126 29.06 1.26 9.29
CA PHE A 126 30.03 0.64 10.18
C PHE A 126 31.46 1.00 9.79
N ASN A 127 31.78 0.94 8.49
CA ASN A 127 33.12 1.21 7.96
C ASN A 127 33.42 2.69 7.70
N ALA A 128 32.41 3.57 7.64
CA ALA A 128 32.63 4.98 7.37
C ALA A 128 33.36 5.70 8.51
N THR A 129 34.25 6.62 8.16
CA THR A 129 34.95 7.54 9.06
C THR A 129 34.07 8.74 9.44
N LEU A 130 32.85 8.45 9.90
CA LEU A 130 31.88 9.43 10.39
C LEU A 130 31.78 9.40 11.91
N ALA A 131 31.34 10.51 12.49
CA ALA A 131 30.95 10.53 13.90
C ALA A 131 29.77 9.58 14.16
N LEU A 132 29.68 9.02 15.37
CA LEU A 132 28.61 8.08 15.72
C LEU A 132 27.21 8.72 15.57
N SER A 133 27.08 10.01 15.86
CA SER A 133 25.85 10.79 15.67
C SER A 133 25.43 10.89 14.21
N GLU A 134 26.39 11.07 13.29
CA GLU A 134 26.13 11.11 11.84
C GLU A 134 25.71 9.73 11.33
N LYS A 135 26.36 8.65 11.81
CA LYS A 135 25.94 7.28 11.50
C LYS A 135 24.50 7.02 11.93
N GLY A 136 24.17 7.40 13.17
CA GLY A 136 22.81 7.30 13.69
C GLY A 136 21.80 8.12 12.88
N PHE A 137 22.19 9.34 12.47
CA PHE A 137 21.37 10.21 11.63
C PHE A 137 21.02 9.56 10.28
N TYR A 138 21.99 8.98 9.58
CA TYR A 138 21.74 8.26 8.32
C TYR A 138 20.85 7.03 8.52
N GLY A 139 21.10 6.24 9.57
CA GLY A 139 20.28 5.07 9.88
C GLY A 139 18.81 5.43 10.14
N MET A 140 18.58 6.44 10.98
CA MET A 140 17.23 6.87 11.35
C MET A 140 16.49 7.55 10.19
N SER A 141 17.17 8.40 9.42
CA SER A 141 16.57 9.05 8.25
C SER A 141 16.23 8.06 7.14
N PHE A 142 17.07 7.06 6.90
CA PHE A 142 16.78 5.96 5.98
C PHE A 142 15.58 5.11 6.44
N ALA A 143 15.53 4.72 7.72
CA ALA A 143 14.41 3.97 8.28
C ALA A 143 13.09 4.75 8.19
N LEU A 144 13.13 6.06 8.48
CA LEU A 144 11.97 6.95 8.35
C LEU A 144 11.52 7.06 6.88
N ALA A 145 12.45 7.19 5.94
CA ALA A 145 12.15 7.25 4.52
C ALA A 145 11.52 5.93 4.01
N LEU A 146 12.07 4.78 4.42
CA LEU A 146 11.51 3.46 4.11
C LEU A 146 10.08 3.34 4.64
N PHE A 147 9.86 3.64 5.92
CA PHE A 147 8.53 3.60 6.51
C PHE A 147 7.56 4.55 5.81
N GLY A 148 8.00 5.77 5.50
CA GLY A 148 7.23 6.76 4.78
C GLY A 148 6.81 6.27 3.39
N ALA A 149 7.73 5.71 2.60
CA ALA A 149 7.44 5.20 1.25
C ALA A 149 6.40 4.08 1.26
N ILE A 150 6.55 3.16 2.21
CA ILE A 150 5.61 2.07 2.49
C ILE A 150 4.21 2.61 2.81
N ALA A 151 4.14 3.59 3.72
CA ALA A 151 2.88 4.19 4.16
C ALA A 151 2.21 4.99 3.01
N VAL A 152 2.98 5.78 2.26
CA VAL A 152 2.50 6.51 1.08
C VAL A 152 1.96 5.55 0.01
N GLN A 153 2.67 4.44 -0.24
CA GLN A 153 2.23 3.44 -1.20
C GLN A 153 0.91 2.79 -0.78
N LYS A 154 0.80 2.38 0.50
CA LYS A 154 -0.45 1.84 1.06
C LYS A 154 -1.60 2.85 0.93
N ASN A 155 -1.38 4.09 1.39
CA ASN A 155 -2.38 5.14 1.34
C ASN A 155 -2.87 5.44 -0.08
N THR A 156 -1.94 5.53 -1.04
CA THR A 156 -2.29 5.80 -2.45
C THR A 156 -3.16 4.68 -3.01
N ARG A 157 -2.84 3.42 -2.71
CA ARG A 157 -3.63 2.27 -3.13
C ARG A 157 -4.99 2.23 -2.45
N ASP A 158 -5.06 2.48 -1.14
CA ASP A 158 -6.35 2.44 -0.42
C ASP A 158 -7.29 3.55 -0.88
N ILE A 159 -6.76 4.72 -1.28
CA ILE A 159 -7.55 5.77 -1.92
C ILE A 159 -8.11 5.33 -3.28
N GLN A 160 -7.30 4.61 -4.09
CA GLN A 160 -7.75 4.08 -5.39
C GLN A 160 -8.83 3.00 -5.22
N ALA A 161 -8.65 2.08 -4.26
CA ALA A 161 -9.61 1.02 -3.98
C ALA A 161 -10.95 1.55 -3.44
N ALA A 162 -10.96 2.74 -2.82
CA ALA A 162 -12.16 3.38 -2.30
C ALA A 162 -12.92 4.24 -3.34
N GLN A 163 -12.53 4.23 -4.63
CA GLN A 163 -13.27 4.93 -5.66
C GLN A 163 -14.61 4.21 -5.94
N PRO A 164 -15.76 4.91 -5.85
CA PRO A 164 -17.05 4.33 -6.19
C PRO A 164 -17.03 3.79 -7.61
N LEU A 165 -17.58 2.60 -7.82
CA LEU A 165 -17.89 2.11 -9.16
C LEU A 165 -18.82 3.13 -9.83
N VAL A 166 -18.34 3.78 -10.88
CA VAL A 166 -19.20 4.57 -11.77
C VAL A 166 -19.99 3.56 -12.59
N ILE A 167 -21.22 3.29 -12.16
CA ILE A 167 -22.15 2.49 -12.95
C ILE A 167 -22.56 3.36 -14.15
N ASP A 168 -22.13 2.97 -15.36
CA ASP A 168 -22.63 3.57 -16.59
C ASP A 168 -24.14 3.28 -16.70
N PRO A 169 -25.02 4.30 -16.75
CA PRO A 169 -26.46 4.11 -16.89
C PRO A 169 -26.84 3.23 -18.09
N ALA A 170 -26.03 3.22 -19.15
CA ALA A 170 -26.27 2.40 -20.33
C ALA A 170 -26.09 0.89 -20.05
N LEU A 171 -25.20 0.50 -19.13
CA LEU A 171 -24.98 -0.90 -18.77
C LEU A 171 -26.09 -1.45 -17.87
N VAL A 172 -26.79 -0.60 -17.12
CA VAL A 172 -27.93 -0.98 -16.28
C VAL A 172 -29.13 -1.40 -17.14
N GLN A 173 -29.29 -0.80 -18.32
CA GLN A 173 -30.40 -1.10 -19.23
C GLN A 173 -30.30 -2.50 -19.87
N HIS A 174 -29.12 -3.12 -19.84
CA HIS A 174 -28.88 -4.45 -20.39
C HIS A 174 -28.87 -5.56 -19.34
N VAL A 175 -29.11 -5.24 -18.07
CA VAL A 175 -29.27 -6.26 -17.01
C VAL A 175 -30.59 -7.00 -17.27
N PRO A 176 -30.57 -8.33 -17.54
CA PRO A 176 -31.78 -9.07 -17.84
C PRO A 176 -32.74 -9.05 -16.65
N ASP A 177 -34.03 -8.81 -16.93
CA ASP A 177 -35.08 -8.95 -15.92
C ASP A 177 -35.11 -10.38 -15.36
N ALA A 178 -35.48 -10.52 -14.09
CA ALA A 178 -35.58 -11.83 -13.42
C ALA A 178 -36.51 -12.83 -14.16
N SER A 179 -37.45 -12.32 -14.96
CA SER A 179 -38.35 -13.09 -15.81
C SER A 179 -37.68 -13.74 -17.03
N ALA A 180 -36.44 -13.36 -17.36
CA ALA A 180 -35.65 -13.99 -18.41
C ALA A 180 -35.03 -15.30 -17.93
N PHE A 181 -34.66 -15.40 -16.66
CA PHE A 181 -34.10 -16.62 -16.04
C PHE A 181 -35.19 -17.64 -15.70
N ALA A 182 -36.36 -17.19 -15.26
CA ALA A 182 -37.50 -18.06 -14.97
C ALA A 182 -38.08 -18.77 -16.21
N ARG A 183 -37.68 -18.37 -17.42
CA ARG A 183 -38.21 -18.89 -18.70
C ARG A 183 -37.36 -20.02 -19.30
N GLN A 184 -36.25 -20.39 -18.66
CA GLN A 184 -35.35 -21.46 -19.14
C GLN A 184 -35.61 -22.81 -18.47
N ASP A 185 -36.57 -22.88 -17.54
CA ASP A 185 -36.86 -24.05 -16.72
C ASP A 185 -38.17 -24.78 -17.12
N ASP A 186 -38.85 -24.33 -18.19
CA ASP A 186 -40.05 -24.95 -18.80
C ASP A 186 -39.71 -25.67 -20.13
#